data_AF-A0AAW9J5X3-F1
#
_entry.id   AF-A0AAW9J5X3-F1
#
_cell.length_a   1.000
_cell.length_b   1.000
_cell.length_c   1.000
_cell.angle_alpha   90.00
_cell.angle_beta   90.00
_cell.angle_gamma   90.00
#
_symmetry.space_group_name_H-M   'P 1'
#
loop_
_entity.id
_entity.type
_entity.pdbx_description
1 polymer ?
#
loop_
_entity_poly.entity_id
_entity_poly.type
_entity_poly.pdbx_seq_one_letter_code
_entity_poly.pdbx_strand_id
1 'polypeptide(L)'
;LFAPMGIGVLYGKKELLEKMPPLMFGGDMVEYVYEQETTFNVLPYKFEAGTQNVEGAVGLSKAIDYLNNIGMENIEKIEKELMSYALEEMNKLPYVKVYGPREVEKRGGVLSFEIEGVHPHDVASIFDTFGVCIRAGNHCAQPLMRYMGINATSRASIY
;
A
#
# COMPACT_ATOMS: atom_id res chain seq x y z
N LEU A 1 -4.69 -2.10 4.85
CA LEU A 1 -4.44 -2.91 6.08
C LEU A 1 -4.25 -1.96 7.25
N PHE A 2 -5.07 -2.10 8.29
CA PHE A 2 -5.14 -1.19 9.43
C PHE A 2 -4.13 -1.54 10.54
N ALA A 3 -2.86 -1.76 10.17
CA ALA A 3 -1.81 -2.17 11.08
C ALA A 3 -0.95 -0.98 11.55
N PRO A 4 -0.19 -1.11 12.66
CA PRO A 4 0.78 -0.11 13.09
C PRO A 4 1.86 0.17 12.03
N MET A 5 2.53 1.32 12.14
CA MET A 5 3.70 1.61 11.31
C MET A 5 4.89 0.71 11.69
N GLY A 6 5.80 0.46 10.74
CA GLY A 6 7.04 -0.30 11.00
C GLY A 6 6.89 -1.82 10.99
N ILE A 7 5.79 -2.36 10.47
CA ILE A 7 5.59 -3.80 10.26
C ILE A 7 5.12 -4.07 8.82
N GLY A 8 5.54 -5.20 8.26
CA GLY A 8 5.15 -5.69 6.94
C GLY A 8 5.38 -7.19 6.83
N VAL A 9 4.99 -7.78 5.70
CA VAL A 9 5.11 -9.23 5.46
C VAL A 9 5.78 -9.48 4.13
N LEU A 10 6.77 -10.36 4.13
CA LEU A 10 7.28 -10.99 2.92
C LEU A 10 6.69 -12.40 2.83
N TYR A 11 5.89 -12.66 1.81
CA TYR A 11 5.50 -14.02 1.45
C TYR A 11 6.43 -14.54 0.36
N GLY A 12 6.98 -15.73 0.56
CA GLY A 12 7.78 -16.42 -0.44
C GLY A 12 7.47 -17.92 -0.43
N LYS A 13 7.49 -18.54 -1.61
CA LYS A 13 7.43 -20.00 -1.69
C LYS A 13 8.61 -20.59 -0.93
N LYS A 14 8.36 -21.61 -0.11
CA LYS A 14 9.35 -22.24 0.76
C LYS A 14 10.65 -22.59 0.02
N GLU A 15 10.53 -23.25 -1.14
CA GLU A 15 11.67 -23.65 -1.99
C GLU A 15 12.55 -22.48 -2.45
N LEU A 16 11.98 -21.27 -2.60
CA LEU A 16 12.72 -20.07 -2.97
C LEU A 16 13.41 -19.48 -1.75
N LEU A 17 12.71 -19.38 -0.62
CA LEU A 17 13.24 -18.86 0.64
C LEU A 17 14.39 -19.72 1.19
N GLU A 18 14.32 -21.05 1.02
CA GLU A 18 15.41 -21.95 1.40
C GLU A 18 16.68 -21.68 0.59
N LYS A 19 16.55 -21.43 -0.71
CA LYS A 19 17.68 -21.14 -1.63
C LYS A 19 18.24 -19.73 -1.48
N MET A 20 17.43 -18.77 -1.02
CA MET A 20 17.87 -17.38 -0.85
C MET A 20 18.89 -17.27 0.30
N PRO A 21 20.00 -16.55 0.13
CA PRO A 21 20.92 -16.27 1.24
C PRO A 21 20.24 -15.35 2.27
N PRO A 22 20.64 -15.39 3.56
CA PRO A 22 20.17 -14.43 4.54
C PRO A 22 20.46 -12.99 4.12
N LEU A 23 19.60 -12.05 4.54
CA LEU A 23 19.73 -10.64 4.19
C LEU A 23 20.39 -9.83 5.32
N MET A 24 19.86 -9.96 6.53
CA MET A 24 20.40 -9.34 7.75
C MET A 24 20.98 -10.42 8.65
N PHE A 25 22.02 -10.07 9.40
CA PHE A 25 22.75 -10.99 10.27
C PHE A 25 22.71 -10.49 11.71
N GLY A 26 22.62 -11.41 12.68
CA GLY A 26 22.56 -11.07 14.09
C GLY A 26 21.98 -12.22 14.93
N GLY A 27 21.51 -11.89 16.14
CA GLY A 27 20.75 -12.84 16.96
C GLY A 27 19.46 -13.31 16.28
N ASP A 28 18.86 -14.38 16.81
CA ASP A 28 17.63 -15.07 16.35
C ASP A 28 17.73 -15.78 14.98
N MET A 29 18.46 -15.22 14.01
CA MET A 29 18.58 -15.77 12.65
C MET A 29 19.70 -16.81 12.47
N VAL A 30 20.61 -16.91 13.43
CA VAL A 30 21.70 -17.91 13.48
C VAL A 30 21.26 -19.15 14.24
N GLU A 31 21.77 -20.31 13.85
CA GLU A 31 21.65 -21.54 14.63
C GLU A 31 22.89 -21.73 15.51
N TYR A 32 24.09 -21.61 14.94
CA TYR A 32 25.35 -21.60 15.68
C TYR A 32 26.29 -20.49 15.19
N VAL A 33 27.06 -19.94 16.13
CA VAL A 33 28.11 -18.95 15.87
C VAL A 33 29.40 -19.42 16.55
N TYR A 34 30.43 -19.62 15.74
CA TYR A 34 31.79 -19.91 16.16
C TYR A 34 32.69 -18.72 15.77
N GLU A 35 33.97 -18.77 16.16
CA GLU A 35 34.91 -17.68 15.89
C GLU A 35 35.17 -17.47 14.38
N GLN A 36 35.10 -18.53 13.57
CA GLN A 36 35.32 -18.47 12.11
C GLN A 36 34.14 -18.93 11.25
N GLU A 37 33.10 -19.52 11.86
CA GLU A 37 32.03 -20.20 11.13
C GLU A 37 30.65 -19.88 11.74
N THR A 38 29.60 -19.93 10.93
CA THR A 38 28.23 -19.80 11.40
C THR A 38 27.29 -20.66 10.56
N THR A 39 26.23 -21.17 11.19
CA THR A 39 25.09 -21.79 10.52
C THR A 39 23.84 -20.95 10.75
N PHE A 40 22.92 -20.97 9.79
CA PHE A 40 21.70 -20.16 9.83
C PHE A 40 20.50 -20.96 10.29
N ASN A 41 19.59 -20.28 10.96
CA ASN A 41 18.35 -20.86 11.45
C ASN A 41 17.43 -21.26 10.28
N VAL A 42 16.40 -22.06 10.60
CA VAL A 42 15.36 -22.46 9.65
C VAL A 42 14.44 -21.28 9.29
N LEU A 43 13.62 -21.45 8.26
CA LEU A 43 12.58 -20.47 7.93
C LEU A 43 11.49 -20.42 9.03
N PRO A 44 10.91 -19.24 9.33
CA PRO A 44 11.21 -17.92 8.74
C PRO A 44 12.40 -17.20 9.38
N TYR A 45 12.87 -17.65 10.54
CA TYR A 45 13.86 -16.97 11.39
C TYR A 45 15.17 -16.61 10.68
N LYS A 46 15.57 -17.38 9.66
CA LYS A 46 16.66 -17.06 8.73
C LYS A 46 16.65 -15.60 8.22
N PHE A 47 15.47 -14.98 8.10
CA PHE A 47 15.29 -13.62 7.58
C PHE A 47 14.91 -12.58 8.64
N GLU A 48 14.83 -12.99 9.91
CA GLU A 48 14.32 -12.17 11.02
C GLU A 48 15.44 -11.97 12.06
N ALA A 49 16.48 -11.22 11.65
CA ALA A 49 17.62 -10.95 12.51
C ALA A 49 17.30 -9.94 13.62
N GLY A 50 17.75 -10.22 14.84
CA GLY A 50 17.62 -9.34 16.00
C GLY A 50 16.25 -9.39 16.65
N THR A 51 16.03 -8.54 17.65
CA THR A 51 14.76 -8.47 18.37
C THR A 51 13.65 -7.97 17.44
N GLN A 52 12.58 -8.76 17.35
CA GLN A 52 11.46 -8.47 16.46
C GLN A 52 10.58 -7.32 16.97
N ASN A 53 9.87 -6.65 16.04
CA ASN A 53 8.82 -5.70 16.36
C ASN A 53 7.56 -6.45 16.86
N VAL A 54 7.59 -6.90 18.12
CA VAL A 54 6.55 -7.74 18.71
C VAL A 54 5.20 -7.04 18.73
N GLU A 55 5.13 -5.78 19.15
CA GLU A 55 3.87 -5.03 19.14
C GLU A 55 3.30 -4.84 17.73
N GLY A 56 4.16 -4.60 16.74
CA GLY A 56 3.78 -4.47 15.35
C GLY A 56 3.22 -5.78 14.79
N ALA A 57 3.85 -6.92 15.10
CA ALA A 57 3.38 -8.23 14.67
C ALA A 57 2.00 -8.57 15.27
N VAL A 58 1.80 -8.32 16.57
CA VAL A 58 0.50 -8.50 17.23
C VAL A 58 -0.57 -7.56 16.66
N GLY A 59 -0.22 -6.28 16.45
CA GLY A 59 -1.11 -5.30 15.84
C GLY A 59 -1.52 -5.67 14.42
N LEU A 60 -0.58 -6.16 13.61
CA LEU A 60 -0.86 -6.66 12.27
C LEU A 60 -1.79 -7.88 12.29
N SER A 61 -1.56 -8.84 13.20
CA SER A 61 -2.46 -9.99 13.38
C SER A 61 -3.88 -9.54 13.68
N LYS A 62 -4.06 -8.58 14.58
CA LYS A 62 -5.41 -8.04 14.90
C LYS A 62 -6.03 -7.27 13.75
N ALA A 63 -5.24 -6.55 12.96
CA ALA A 63 -5.72 -5.89 11.75
C ALA A 63 -6.21 -6.92 10.71
N ILE A 64 -5.51 -8.05 10.55
CA ILE A 64 -5.93 -9.14 9.67
C ILE A 64 -7.22 -9.80 10.19
N ASP A 65 -7.30 -10.10 11.49
CA ASP A 65 -8.52 -10.64 12.12
C ASP A 65 -9.72 -9.70 11.86
N TYR A 66 -9.52 -8.39 12.02
CA TYR A 66 -10.56 -7.39 11.77
C TYR A 66 -11.08 -7.42 10.32
N LEU A 67 -10.17 -7.46 9.35
CA LEU A 67 -10.55 -7.55 7.93
C LEU A 67 -11.24 -8.87 7.59
N ASN A 68 -10.75 -9.99 8.14
CA ASN A 68 -11.36 -11.30 7.94
C ASN A 68 -12.77 -11.39 8.55
N ASN A 69 -13.00 -10.75 9.70
CA ASN A 69 -14.31 -10.69 10.35
C ASN A 69 -15.33 -9.88 9.53
N ILE A 70 -14.89 -8.82 8.84
CA ILE A 70 -15.74 -8.10 7.87
C ILE A 70 -15.95 -8.95 6.61
N GLY A 71 -14.90 -9.65 6.17
CA GLY A 71 -14.86 -10.45 4.95
C GLY A 71 -14.34 -9.63 3.77
N MET A 72 -13.27 -10.12 3.13
CA MET A 72 -12.63 -9.41 2.01
C MET A 72 -13.57 -9.22 0.80
N GLU A 73 -14.50 -10.15 0.58
CA GLU A 73 -15.52 -10.04 -0.48
C GLU A 73 -16.50 -8.88 -0.20
N ASN A 74 -16.87 -8.66 1.07
CA ASN A 74 -17.74 -7.56 1.46
C ASN A 74 -17.04 -6.21 1.29
N ILE A 75 -15.76 -6.14 1.66
CA ILE A 75 -14.92 -4.94 1.47
C ILE A 75 -14.83 -4.64 -0.02
N GLU A 76 -14.46 -5.62 -0.84
CA GLU A 76 -14.37 -5.45 -2.29
C GLU A 76 -15.69 -4.95 -2.90
N LYS A 77 -16.83 -5.51 -2.47
CA LYS A 77 -18.15 -5.08 -2.92
C LYS A 77 -18.42 -3.60 -2.58
N ILE A 78 -18.20 -3.19 -1.34
CA ILE A 78 -18.41 -1.81 -0.89
C ILE A 78 -17.45 -0.86 -1.60
N GLU A 79 -16.18 -1.24 -1.75
CA GLU A 79 -15.18 -0.49 -2.49
C GLU A 79 -15.66 -0.25 -3.93
N LYS A 80 -16.16 -1.28 -4.62
CA LYS A 80 -16.73 -1.13 -5.97
C LYS A 80 -17.96 -0.21 -6.01
N GLU A 81 -18.86 -0.29 -5.04
CA GLU A 81 -20.03 0.61 -4.95
C GLU A 81 -19.59 2.08 -4.81
N LEU A 82 -18.67 2.36 -3.88
CA LEU A 82 -18.12 3.70 -3.67
C LEU A 82 -17.37 4.23 -4.90
N MET A 83 -16.58 3.37 -5.55
CA MET A 83 -15.83 3.73 -6.75
C MET A 83 -16.74 3.97 -7.97
N SER A 84 -17.84 3.23 -8.09
CA SER A 84 -18.86 3.45 -9.11
C SER A 84 -19.51 4.82 -8.93
N TYR A 85 -19.94 5.12 -7.71
CA TYR A 85 -20.54 6.40 -7.36
C TYR A 85 -19.58 7.57 -7.62
N ALA A 86 -18.35 7.48 -7.13
CA ALA A 86 -17.36 8.54 -7.30
C ALA A 86 -17.01 8.78 -8.78
N LEU A 87 -16.90 7.73 -9.60
CA LEU A 87 -16.70 7.89 -11.05
C LEU A 87 -17.88 8.59 -11.72
N GLU A 88 -19.11 8.19 -11.38
CA GLU A 88 -20.31 8.79 -11.96
C GLU A 88 -20.36 10.29 -11.66
N GLU A 89 -20.13 10.68 -10.41
CA GLU A 89 -20.13 12.08 -9.99
C GLU A 89 -18.98 12.88 -10.63
N MET A 90 -17.76 12.33 -10.67
CA MET A 90 -16.64 13.02 -11.30
C MET A 90 -16.82 13.18 -12.81
N ASN A 91 -17.50 12.25 -13.48
CA ASN A 91 -17.79 12.35 -14.91
C ASN A 91 -18.80 13.46 -15.24
N LYS A 92 -19.62 13.90 -14.28
CA LYS A 92 -20.53 15.04 -14.45
C LYS A 92 -19.77 16.37 -14.50
N LEU A 93 -18.50 16.39 -14.10
CA LEU A 93 -17.66 17.59 -14.02
C LEU A 93 -16.75 17.68 -15.26
N PRO A 94 -17.05 18.54 -16.26
CA PRO A 94 -16.31 18.56 -17.52
C PRO A 94 -14.85 19.02 -17.39
N TYR A 95 -14.54 19.76 -16.32
CA TYR A 95 -13.20 20.25 -16.01
C TYR A 95 -12.38 19.26 -15.17
N VAL A 96 -12.91 18.07 -14.87
CA VAL A 96 -12.22 17.03 -14.09
C VAL A 96 -11.79 15.89 -15.01
N LYS A 97 -10.49 15.58 -14.99
CA LYS A 97 -9.92 14.46 -15.72
C LYS A 97 -9.51 13.37 -14.75
N VAL A 98 -10.16 12.22 -14.81
CA VAL A 98 -9.81 11.01 -14.03
C VAL A 98 -8.84 10.13 -14.82
N TYR A 99 -7.80 9.62 -14.15
CA TYR A 99 -6.82 8.70 -14.72
C TYR A 99 -7.08 7.24 -14.29
N GLY A 100 -6.80 6.31 -15.20
CA GLY A 100 -6.94 4.87 -14.99
C GLY A 100 -8.19 4.28 -15.68
N PRO A 101 -8.45 2.97 -15.47
CA PRO A 101 -9.59 2.29 -16.07
C PRO A 101 -10.92 2.91 -15.63
N ARG A 102 -11.86 3.02 -16.58
CA ARG A 102 -13.24 3.45 -16.31
C ARG A 102 -14.12 2.32 -15.78
N GLU A 103 -13.76 1.08 -16.12
CA GLU A 103 -14.43 -0.13 -15.63
C GLU A 103 -14.06 -0.34 -14.15
N VAL A 104 -15.07 -0.36 -13.28
CA VAL A 104 -14.90 -0.51 -11.83
C VAL A 104 -14.28 -1.86 -11.47
N GLU A 105 -14.56 -2.92 -12.23
CA GLU A 105 -13.95 -4.24 -12.05
C GLU A 105 -12.45 -4.29 -12.30
N LYS A 106 -11.89 -3.30 -13.01
CA LYS A 106 -10.46 -3.23 -13.37
C LYS A 106 -9.68 -2.24 -12.52
N ARG A 107 -10.27 -1.74 -11.43
CA ARG A 107 -9.65 -0.75 -10.56
C ARG A 107 -9.92 -1.06 -9.10
N GLY A 108 -8.96 -0.67 -8.24
CA GLY A 108 -9.21 -0.57 -6.81
C GLY A 108 -9.74 0.81 -6.41
N GLY A 109 -9.78 1.02 -5.11
CA GLY A 109 -10.29 2.16 -4.35
C GLY A 109 -9.47 3.44 -4.51
N VAL A 110 -8.85 3.67 -5.66
CA VAL A 110 -7.92 4.78 -5.89
C VAL A 110 -8.38 5.63 -7.07
N LEU A 111 -8.61 6.91 -6.83
CA LEU A 111 -9.00 7.93 -7.81
C LEU A 111 -7.88 8.95 -7.95
N SER A 112 -7.08 8.83 -9.00
CA SER A 112 -6.16 9.88 -9.43
C SER A 112 -6.86 10.80 -10.42
N PHE A 113 -6.80 12.11 -10.22
CA PHE A 113 -7.49 13.09 -11.06
C PHE A 113 -6.73 14.42 -11.16
N GLU A 114 -7.10 15.21 -12.15
CA GLU A 114 -6.68 16.59 -12.39
C GLU A 114 -7.92 17.47 -12.53
N ILE A 115 -7.82 18.72 -12.08
CA ILE A 115 -8.80 19.78 -12.32
C ILE A 115 -8.15 20.74 -13.30
N GLU A 116 -8.80 21.00 -14.43
CA GLU A 116 -8.26 21.83 -15.51
C GLU A 116 -7.85 23.22 -14.98
N GLY A 117 -6.59 23.60 -15.25
CA GLY A 117 -6.06 24.90 -14.88
C GLY A 117 -5.68 25.06 -13.40
N VAL A 118 -5.79 24.01 -12.58
CA VAL A 118 -5.47 24.08 -11.13
C VAL A 118 -4.36 23.09 -10.78
N HIS A 119 -3.30 23.57 -10.13
CA HIS A 119 -2.21 22.70 -9.71
C HIS A 119 -2.68 21.73 -8.61
N PRO A 120 -2.35 20.42 -8.65
CA PRO A 120 -2.82 19.44 -7.66
C PRO A 120 -2.55 19.80 -6.19
N HIS A 121 -1.44 20.48 -5.90
CA HIS A 121 -1.16 20.96 -4.54
C HIS A 121 -2.16 22.03 -4.08
N ASP A 122 -2.61 22.92 -4.96
CA ASP A 122 -3.64 23.90 -4.63
C ASP A 122 -4.99 23.21 -4.39
N VAL A 123 -5.33 22.21 -5.21
CA VAL A 123 -6.52 21.37 -4.99
C VAL A 123 -6.48 20.72 -3.61
N ALA A 124 -5.37 20.09 -3.24
CA ALA A 124 -5.22 19.44 -1.93
C ALA A 124 -5.33 20.44 -0.77
N SER A 125 -4.70 21.61 -0.88
CA SER A 125 -4.78 22.66 0.13
C SER A 125 -6.20 23.20 0.30
N ILE A 126 -6.93 23.43 -0.80
CA ILE A 126 -8.32 23.89 -0.74
C ILE A 126 -9.20 22.82 -0.10
N PHE A 127 -9.07 21.56 -0.50
CA PHE A 127 -9.83 20.45 0.08
C PHE A 127 -9.60 20.31 1.59
N ASP A 128 -8.36 20.49 2.05
CA ASP A 128 -8.01 20.47 3.48
C ASP A 128 -8.76 21.55 4.28
N THR A 129 -8.96 22.75 3.70
CA THR A 129 -9.77 23.80 4.36
C THR A 129 -11.24 23.42 4.59
N PHE A 130 -11.75 22.44 3.84
CA PHE A 130 -13.09 21.87 4.00
C PHE A 130 -13.08 20.53 4.78
N GLY A 131 -11.93 20.13 5.35
CA GLY A 131 -11.78 18.89 6.10
C GLY A 131 -11.73 17.63 5.23
N VAL A 132 -11.44 17.77 3.93
CA VAL A 132 -11.32 16.63 3.00
C VAL A 132 -9.85 16.33 2.72
N CYS A 133 -9.37 15.19 3.22
CA CYS A 133 -7.97 14.79 3.08
C CYS A 133 -7.72 14.06 1.75
N ILE A 134 -6.96 14.69 0.84
CA ILE A 134 -6.45 14.05 -0.39
C ILE A 134 -4.92 14.19 -0.48
N ARG A 135 -4.29 13.43 -1.38
CA ARG A 135 -2.84 13.53 -1.63
C ARG A 135 -2.58 14.18 -2.99
N ALA A 136 -1.64 15.11 -3.05
CA ALA A 136 -1.12 15.64 -4.32
C ALA A 136 0.33 15.19 -4.57
N GLY A 137 0.71 15.08 -5.84
CA GLY A 137 2.09 14.89 -6.28
C GLY A 137 2.28 13.68 -7.20
N ASN A 138 3.44 13.03 -7.07
CA ASN A 138 3.83 11.90 -7.93
C ASN A 138 3.45 10.52 -7.38
N HIS A 139 2.96 10.43 -6.14
CA HIS A 139 2.51 9.20 -5.48
C HIS A 139 3.53 8.04 -5.49
N CYS A 140 4.83 8.38 -5.43
CA CYS A 140 5.94 7.43 -5.58
C CYS A 140 5.96 6.69 -6.94
N ALA A 141 5.30 7.23 -7.97
CA ALA A 141 5.18 6.67 -9.32
C ALA A 141 5.68 7.64 -10.41
N GLN A 142 6.69 8.44 -10.11
CA GLN A 142 7.21 9.49 -11.01
C GLN A 142 7.57 9.00 -12.43
N PRO A 143 8.16 7.80 -12.64
CA PRO A 143 8.43 7.31 -14.00
C PRO A 143 7.17 7.11 -14.85
N LEU A 144 6.10 6.54 -14.27
CA LEU A 144 4.81 6.37 -14.96
C LEU A 144 4.23 7.73 -15.34
N MET A 145 4.29 8.70 -14.43
CA MET A 145 3.74 10.03 -14.67
C MET A 145 4.51 10.76 -15.76
N ARG A 146 5.85 10.65 -15.77
CA ARG A 146 6.70 11.15 -16.86
C ARG A 146 6.34 10.51 -18.20
N TYR A 147 6.16 9.19 -18.25
CA TYR A 147 5.75 8.47 -19.46
C TYR A 147 4.41 8.98 -20.00
N MET A 148 3.47 9.32 -19.11
CA MET A 148 2.15 9.85 -19.47
C MET A 148 2.15 11.37 -19.75
N GLY A 149 3.28 12.06 -19.58
CA GLY A 149 3.37 13.52 -19.73
C GLY A 149 2.65 14.30 -18.61
N ILE A 150 2.51 13.72 -17.42
CA ILE A 150 1.80 14.30 -16.27
C ILE A 150 2.84 14.67 -15.21
N ASN A 151 2.76 15.90 -14.67
CA ASN A 151 3.71 16.37 -13.65
C ASN A 151 3.31 16.00 -12.22
N ALA A 152 2.00 16.04 -11.93
CA ALA A 152 1.42 15.73 -10.63
C ALA A 152 -0.07 15.42 -10.82
N THR A 153 -0.68 14.70 -9.87
CA THR A 153 -2.14 14.53 -9.81
C THR A 153 -2.62 14.67 -8.36
N SER A 154 -3.91 14.95 -8.22
CA SER A 154 -4.64 14.79 -6.96
C SER A 154 -5.11 13.34 -6.84
N ARG A 155 -5.10 12.78 -5.63
CA ARG A 155 -5.49 11.39 -5.39
C ARG A 155 -6.34 11.26 -4.14
N ALA A 156 -7.56 10.77 -4.33
CA ALA A 156 -8.39 10.24 -3.26
C ALA A 156 -8.23 8.72 -3.22
N SER A 157 -8.18 8.14 -2.02
CA SER A 157 -8.04 6.70 -1.82
C SER A 157 -9.01 6.26 -0.74
N ILE A 158 -9.82 5.26 -1.07
CA ILE A 158 -10.96 4.79 -0.29
C ILE A 158 -10.76 3.29 -0.08
N TYR A 159 -11.18 2.82 1.10
CA TYR A 159 -11.10 1.43 1.52
C TYR A 159 -12.21 1.16 2.53
#